data_AF-A0A7X7NC56-F1
#
_entry.id   AF-A0A7X7NC56-F1
#
_cell.length_a   1.000
_cell.length_b   1.000
_cell.length_c   1.000
_cell.angle_alpha   90.00
_cell.angle_beta   90.00
_cell.angle_gamma   90.00
#
_symmetry.space_group_name_H-M   'P 1'
#
loop_
_entity.id
_entity.type
_entity.pdbx_description
1 polymer ?
#
loop_
_entity_poly.entity_id
_entity_poly.type
_entity_poly.pdbx_seq_one_letter_code
_entity_poly.pdbx_strand_id
1 'polypeptide(L)'
;MLIKDIKYKDESFYVSENCNRCVLDIQAHDEPKNAPVIVWFHGGGLTGGAKHTPPQLLKTPLQSTIVVAAGYRLAAQPDNMSAKECIDDATEAVAWVFKNIGKYGGDPTRVFVSGASAGAYLTMMLTMDPKRLRKFGCD
;
A
#
# COMPACT_ATOMS: atom_id res chain seq x y z
N MET A 1 -17.70 -1.69 1.54
CA MET A 1 -17.05 -1.81 0.21
C MET A 1 -15.77 -2.67 0.29
N LEU A 2 -15.53 -3.57 -0.68
CA LEU A 2 -14.25 -4.28 -0.83
C LEU A 2 -13.91 -4.43 -2.32
N ILE A 3 -12.75 -3.94 -2.74
CA ILE A 3 -12.22 -4.05 -4.10
C ILE A 3 -10.83 -4.68 -4.00
N LYS A 4 -10.56 -5.70 -4.79
CA LYS A 4 -9.33 -6.50 -4.67
C LYS A 4 -8.41 -6.39 -5.87
N ASP A 5 -7.15 -6.67 -5.61
CA ASP A 5 -6.09 -6.93 -6.58
C ASP A 5 -5.92 -5.81 -7.62
N ILE A 6 -6.05 -4.56 -7.17
CA ILE A 6 -5.82 -3.38 -7.98
C ILE A 6 -4.32 -3.25 -8.25
N LYS A 7 -3.95 -3.23 -9.53
CA LYS A 7 -2.57 -2.98 -9.97
C LYS A 7 -2.17 -1.53 -9.70
N TYR A 8 -1.04 -1.33 -9.03
CA TYR A 8 -0.52 -0.01 -8.70
C TYR A 8 0.73 0.41 -9.51
N LYS A 9 1.23 -0.47 -10.38
CA LYS A 9 2.33 -0.21 -11.30
C LYS A 9 1.83 -0.20 -12.75
N ASP A 10 2.72 0.15 -13.70
CA ASP A 10 2.42 0.04 -15.13
C ASP A 10 2.20 -1.42 -15.56
N GLU A 11 1.34 -1.65 -16.55
CA GLU A 11 1.00 -3.01 -17.01
C GLU A 11 2.24 -3.78 -17.51
N SER A 12 3.20 -3.08 -18.11
CA SER A 12 4.48 -3.63 -18.56
C SER A 12 5.32 -4.24 -17.43
N PHE A 13 5.21 -3.73 -16.20
CA PHE A 13 5.86 -4.30 -15.02
C PHE A 13 5.33 -5.71 -14.73
N TYR A 14 4.02 -5.90 -14.75
CA TYR A 14 3.41 -7.20 -14.43
C TYR A 14 3.76 -8.27 -15.45
N VAL A 15 3.87 -7.88 -16.73
CA VAL A 15 4.28 -8.77 -17.81
C VAL A 15 5.75 -9.14 -17.69
N SER A 16 6.63 -8.16 -17.47
CA SER A 16 8.08 -8.38 -17.42
C SER A 16 8.53 -9.13 -16.16
N GLU A 17 8.00 -8.76 -15.01
CA GLU A 17 8.37 -9.34 -13.72
C GLU A 17 7.56 -10.57 -13.36
N ASN A 18 6.52 -10.91 -14.14
CA ASN A 18 5.53 -11.94 -13.80
C ASN A 18 5.00 -11.77 -12.35
N CYS A 19 4.77 -10.53 -11.94
CA CYS A 19 4.49 -10.20 -10.54
C CYS A 19 3.00 -10.29 -10.26
N ASN A 20 2.61 -11.01 -9.20
CA ASN A 20 1.22 -11.05 -8.70
C ASN A 20 1.08 -10.40 -7.31
N ARG A 21 2.18 -9.92 -6.71
CA ARG A 21 2.20 -9.36 -5.35
C ARG A 21 2.04 -7.85 -5.30
N CYS A 22 2.46 -7.15 -6.35
CA CYS A 22 2.40 -5.70 -6.44
C CYS A 22 0.97 -5.22 -6.77
N VAL A 23 0.02 -5.59 -5.93
CA VAL A 23 -1.38 -5.20 -6.02
C VAL A 23 -1.88 -4.73 -4.65
N LEU A 24 -2.99 -4.00 -4.62
CA LEU A 24 -3.62 -3.52 -3.39
C LEU A 24 -5.10 -3.89 -3.32
N ASP A 25 -5.60 -4.04 -2.09
CA ASP A 25 -7.03 -4.17 -1.79
C ASP A 25 -7.51 -2.88 -1.11
N ILE A 26 -8.70 -2.39 -1.48
CA ILE A 26 -9.35 -1.23 -0.88
C ILE A 26 -10.57 -1.72 -0.10
N GLN A 27 -10.64 -1.40 1.19
CA GLN A 27 -11.72 -1.82 2.07
C GLN A 27 -12.25 -0.67 2.94
N ALA A 28 -13.57 -0.59 3.06
CA ALA A 28 -14.30 0.33 3.94
C ALA A 28 -15.61 -0.32 4.41
N HIS A 29 -16.18 0.12 5.54
CA HIS A 29 -17.46 -0.39 6.03
C HIS A 29 -18.63 0.07 5.13
N ASP A 30 -18.73 1.37 4.90
CA ASP A 30 -19.82 1.98 4.12
C ASP A 30 -19.34 2.47 2.75
N GLU A 31 -20.09 3.39 2.13
CA GLU A 31 -19.65 4.19 0.99
C GLU A 31 -18.86 5.40 1.51
N PRO A 32 -17.52 5.35 1.52
CA PRO A 32 -16.71 6.45 2.02
C PRO A 32 -16.88 7.70 1.14
N LYS A 33 -16.90 8.87 1.76
CA LYS A 33 -16.86 10.17 1.07
C LYS A 33 -15.89 11.10 1.76
N ASN A 34 -14.86 11.55 1.04
CA ASN A 34 -13.73 12.30 1.61
C ASN A 34 -13.24 11.61 2.89
N ALA A 35 -12.96 10.31 2.81
CA ALA A 35 -12.56 9.48 3.91
C ALA A 35 -11.04 9.60 4.19
N PRO A 36 -10.56 9.67 5.45
CA PRO A 36 -9.16 9.40 5.72
C PRO A 36 -8.76 8.01 5.21
N VAL A 37 -7.52 7.88 4.75
CA VAL A 37 -7.00 6.68 4.11
C VAL A 37 -5.83 6.14 4.91
N ILE A 38 -5.87 4.86 5.27
CA ILE A 38 -4.75 4.16 5.88
C ILE A 38 -4.16 3.18 4.86
N VAL A 39 -2.93 3.42 4.41
CA VAL A 39 -2.16 2.46 3.62
C VAL A 39 -1.45 1.53 4.59
N TRP A 40 -1.73 0.23 4.49
CA TRP A 40 -1.22 -0.80 5.37
C TRP A 40 -0.27 -1.75 4.65
N PHE A 41 0.89 -1.98 5.26
CA PHE A 41 1.87 -3.00 4.86
C PHE A 41 1.97 -4.13 5.87
N HIS A 42 1.89 -5.37 5.38
CA HIS A 42 2.04 -6.55 6.23
C HIS A 42 3.47 -6.71 6.75
N GLY A 43 3.64 -7.47 7.84
CA GLY A 43 4.95 -7.90 8.34
C GLY A 43 5.44 -9.20 7.70
N GLY A 44 6.55 -9.75 8.22
CA GLY A 44 7.12 -11.01 7.71
C GLY A 44 8.59 -10.91 7.28
N GLY A 45 9.37 -10.04 7.93
CA GLY A 45 10.82 -9.94 7.71
C GLY A 45 11.27 -9.58 6.30
N LEU A 46 10.37 -9.02 5.47
CA LEU A 46 10.52 -8.87 4.01
C LEU A 46 10.61 -10.20 3.25
N THR A 47 10.68 -11.35 3.91
CA THR A 47 10.87 -12.66 3.29
C THR A 47 9.60 -13.51 3.25
N GLY A 48 8.50 -13.02 3.84
CA GLY A 48 7.22 -13.73 3.88
C GLY A 48 6.03 -12.82 4.18
N GLY A 49 4.85 -13.45 4.27
CA GLY A 49 3.57 -12.78 4.50
C GLY A 49 2.87 -12.35 3.21
N ALA A 50 1.64 -11.83 3.31
CA ALA A 50 0.88 -11.33 2.17
C ALA A 50 -0.04 -10.18 2.60
N LYS A 51 -0.50 -9.38 1.62
CA LYS A 51 -1.42 -8.27 1.87
C LYS A 51 -2.70 -8.78 2.52
N HIS A 52 -3.14 -8.09 3.55
CA HIS A 52 -4.40 -8.32 4.24
C HIS A 52 -4.81 -7.05 4.96
N THR A 53 -6.10 -6.85 5.15
CA THR A 53 -6.63 -5.76 5.96
C THR A 53 -6.71 -6.21 7.42
N PRO A 54 -5.99 -5.59 8.37
CA PRO A 54 -6.16 -5.87 9.78
C PRO A 54 -7.58 -5.50 10.24
N PRO A 55 -8.34 -6.42 10.86
CA PRO A 55 -9.71 -6.12 11.32
C PRO A 55 -9.79 -4.93 12.28
N GLN A 56 -8.72 -4.68 13.04
CA GLN A 56 -8.63 -3.57 13.99
C GLN A 56 -8.65 -2.19 13.28
N LEU A 57 -8.11 -2.09 12.06
CA LEU A 57 -8.13 -0.85 11.27
C LEU A 57 -9.51 -0.56 10.67
N LEU A 58 -10.35 -1.59 10.51
CA LEU A 58 -11.73 -1.43 10.08
C LEU A 58 -12.65 -1.07 11.26
N LYS A 59 -12.39 -1.63 12.43
CA LYS A 59 -13.15 -1.37 13.68
C LYS A 59 -12.96 0.04 14.25
N THR A 60 -12.17 0.91 13.62
CA THR A 60 -12.01 2.29 14.10
C THR A 60 -13.37 3.00 14.07
N PRO A 61 -13.76 3.73 15.15
CA PRO A 61 -15.05 4.44 15.21
C PRO A 61 -15.19 5.57 14.18
N LEU A 62 -14.12 5.82 13.40
CA LEU A 62 -14.19 6.53 12.13
C LEU A 62 -14.95 5.65 11.14
N GLN A 63 -16.29 5.68 11.19
CA GLN A 63 -17.19 4.97 10.26
C GLN A 63 -16.89 5.26 8.77
N SER A 64 -16.02 6.24 8.49
CA SER A 64 -15.64 6.67 7.16
C SER A 64 -14.14 6.54 6.89
N THR A 65 -13.43 5.53 7.42
CA THR A 65 -12.02 5.27 7.04
C THR A 65 -11.92 4.26 5.90
N ILE A 66 -11.01 4.52 4.96
CA ILE A 66 -10.59 3.54 3.95
C ILE A 66 -9.28 2.91 4.40
N VAL A 67 -9.20 1.58 4.33
CA VAL A 67 -7.94 0.85 4.49
C VAL A 67 -7.51 0.31 3.13
N VAL A 68 -6.27 0.62 2.75
CA VAL A 68 -5.61 0.11 1.53
C VAL A 68 -4.54 -0.87 1.95
N ALA A 69 -4.79 -2.17 1.80
CA ALA A 69 -3.79 -3.21 2.07
C ALA A 69 -2.93 -3.43 0.83
N ALA A 70 -1.66 -3.00 0.88
CA ALA A 70 -0.75 -3.07 -0.25
C ALA A 70 0.20 -4.28 -0.14
N GLY A 71 0.30 -5.04 -1.22
CA GLY A 71 1.31 -6.08 -1.38
C GLY A 71 2.59 -5.50 -2.00
N TYR A 72 3.71 -6.17 -1.71
CA TYR A 72 5.05 -5.83 -2.21
C TYR A 72 5.82 -7.13 -2.48
N ARG A 73 6.84 -7.12 -3.34
CA ARG A 73 7.70 -8.29 -3.56
C ARG A 73 8.58 -8.58 -2.35
N LEU A 74 8.97 -9.83 -2.16
CA LEU A 74 9.73 -10.31 -1.01
C LEU A 74 11.23 -10.39 -1.30
N ALA A 75 12.04 -10.18 -0.27
CA ALA A 75 13.48 -10.39 -0.29
C ALA A 75 13.90 -11.87 -0.14
N ALA A 76 13.02 -12.77 -0.57
CA ALA A 76 13.21 -14.21 -0.58
C ALA A 76 12.42 -14.80 -1.75
N GLN A 77 12.61 -16.09 -1.99
CA GLN A 77 11.87 -16.82 -3.02
C GLN A 77 10.35 -16.69 -2.80
N PRO A 78 9.55 -16.55 -3.88
CA PRO A 78 9.97 -16.64 -5.28
C PRO A 78 10.51 -15.33 -5.87
N ASP A 79 10.27 -14.18 -5.23
CA ASP A 79 10.59 -12.88 -5.84
C ASP A 79 12.10 -12.58 -5.82
N ASN A 80 12.79 -12.97 -4.75
CA ASN A 80 14.24 -12.83 -4.58
C ASN A 80 14.76 -11.39 -4.76
N MET A 81 14.00 -10.41 -4.27
CA MET A 81 14.30 -8.99 -4.39
C MET A 81 15.29 -8.49 -3.34
N SER A 82 15.88 -7.33 -3.57
CA SER A 82 16.59 -6.58 -2.54
C SER A 82 15.61 -5.87 -1.59
N ALA A 83 16.09 -5.50 -0.40
CA ALA A 83 15.32 -4.64 0.50
C ALA A 83 14.98 -3.28 -0.14
N LYS A 84 15.84 -2.77 -1.04
CA LYS A 84 15.59 -1.53 -1.77
C LYS A 84 14.37 -1.66 -2.69
N GLU A 85 14.26 -2.76 -3.44
CA GLU A 85 13.13 -3.02 -4.32
C GLU A 85 11.83 -3.20 -3.53
N CYS A 86 11.89 -3.82 -2.35
CA CYS A 86 10.73 -3.89 -1.44
C CYS A 86 10.23 -2.48 -1.05
N ILE A 87 11.17 -1.56 -0.75
CA ILE A 87 10.83 -0.16 -0.41
C ILE A 87 10.31 0.58 -1.65
N ASP A 88 10.86 0.33 -2.84
CA ASP A 88 10.41 0.95 -4.08
C ASP A 88 8.97 0.52 -4.43
N ASP A 89 8.64 -0.76 -4.30
CA ASP A 89 7.28 -1.28 -4.45
C ASP A 89 6.30 -0.63 -3.45
N ALA A 90 6.68 -0.53 -2.17
CA ALA A 90 5.87 0.14 -1.16
C ALA A 90 5.67 1.64 -1.45
N THR A 91 6.72 2.32 -1.94
CA THR A 91 6.66 3.73 -2.35
C THR A 91 5.68 3.94 -3.49
N GLU A 92 5.73 3.07 -4.51
CA GLU A 92 4.83 3.12 -5.66
C GLU A 92 3.37 2.86 -5.27
N ALA A 93 3.14 1.92 -4.35
CA ALA A 93 1.80 1.68 -3.81
C ALA A 93 1.22 2.94 -3.13
N VAL A 94 2.02 3.63 -2.30
CA VAL A 94 1.60 4.88 -1.66
C VAL A 94 1.37 6.00 -2.68
N ALA A 95 2.27 6.15 -3.66
CA ALA A 95 2.11 7.13 -4.73
C ALA A 95 0.85 6.88 -5.57
N TRP A 96 0.50 5.61 -5.81
CA TRP A 96 -0.75 5.26 -6.48
C TRP A 96 -1.96 5.70 -5.66
N VAL A 97 -1.93 5.50 -4.34
CA VAL A 97 -3.02 5.93 -3.43
C VAL A 97 -3.24 7.43 -3.52
N PHE A 98 -2.19 8.25 -3.42
CA PHE A 98 -2.30 9.70 -3.59
C PHE A 98 -2.98 10.11 -4.90
N LYS A 99 -2.68 9.42 -6.00
CA LYS A 99 -3.19 9.75 -7.34
C LYS A 99 -4.60 9.23 -7.62
N ASN A 100 -5.06 8.19 -6.93
CA ASN A 100 -6.25 7.45 -7.33
C ASN A 100 -7.33 7.32 -6.26
N ILE A 101 -7.00 7.50 -4.98
CA ILE A 101 -7.92 7.12 -3.90
C ILE A 101 -9.20 7.96 -3.87
N GLY A 102 -9.17 9.16 -4.43
CA GLY A 102 -10.36 10.01 -4.65
C GLY A 102 -11.49 9.32 -5.40
N LYS A 103 -11.15 8.44 -6.36
CA LYS A 103 -12.13 7.65 -7.14
C LYS A 103 -12.88 6.64 -6.27
N TYR A 104 -12.31 6.29 -5.12
CA TYR A 104 -12.84 5.31 -4.17
C TYR A 104 -13.38 5.98 -2.90
N GLY A 105 -13.60 7.30 -2.93
CA GLY A 105 -14.15 8.06 -1.81
C GLY A 105 -13.12 8.48 -0.75
N GLY A 106 -11.84 8.23 -0.98
CA GLY A 106 -10.76 8.64 -0.08
C GLY A 106 -10.32 10.09 -0.31
N ASP A 107 -9.83 10.73 0.74
CA ASP A 107 -9.25 12.06 0.69
C ASP A 107 -7.72 11.94 0.53
N PRO A 108 -7.16 12.30 -0.64
CA PRO A 108 -5.71 12.19 -0.89
C PRO A 108 -4.88 13.15 -0.02
N THR A 109 -5.49 14.11 0.67
CA THR A 109 -4.81 15.00 1.62
C THR A 109 -4.73 14.42 3.04
N ARG A 110 -5.40 13.28 3.29
CA ARG A 110 -5.43 12.59 4.59
C ARG A 110 -5.03 11.13 4.44
N VAL A 111 -3.81 10.93 3.95
CA VAL A 111 -3.20 9.60 3.78
C VAL A 111 -2.24 9.32 4.94
N PHE A 112 -2.47 8.22 5.63
CA PHE A 112 -1.64 7.71 6.72
C PHE A 112 -1.02 6.39 6.28
N VAL A 113 0.29 6.23 6.47
CA VAL A 113 1.00 4.99 6.14
C VAL A 113 1.30 4.25 7.44
N SER A 114 1.03 2.95 7.46
CA SER A 114 1.21 2.10 8.64
C SER A 114 1.59 0.67 8.24
N GLY A 115 2.11 -0.09 9.20
CA GLY A 115 2.46 -1.48 9.01
C GLY A 115 2.96 -2.13 10.30
N ALA A 116 3.17 -3.44 10.27
CA ALA A 116 3.72 -4.20 11.39
C ALA A 116 5.08 -4.81 11.03
N SER A 117 6.06 -4.76 11.94
CA SER A 117 7.40 -5.36 11.75
C SER A 117 8.05 -4.89 10.44
N ALA A 118 8.27 -5.77 9.46
CA ALA A 118 8.77 -5.40 8.14
C ALA A 118 7.90 -4.34 7.43
N GLY A 119 6.58 -4.36 7.62
CA GLY A 119 5.69 -3.31 7.10
C GLY A 119 5.91 -1.96 7.78
N ALA A 120 6.24 -1.95 9.08
CA ALA A 120 6.63 -0.72 9.79
C ALA A 120 7.99 -0.21 9.30
N TYR A 121 8.93 -1.11 9.00
CA TYR A 121 10.19 -0.76 8.35
C TYR A 121 9.95 -0.10 6.98
N LEU A 122 9.11 -0.68 6.11
CA LEU A 122 8.76 -0.08 4.82
C LEU A 122 8.13 1.31 4.99
N THR A 123 7.19 1.43 5.92
CA THR A 123 6.55 2.70 6.29
C THR A 123 7.60 3.75 6.66
N MET A 124 8.53 3.41 7.55
CA MET A 124 9.59 4.32 7.99
C MET A 124 10.51 4.71 6.84
N MET A 125 10.96 3.75 6.03
CA MET A 125 11.89 4.00 4.93
C MET A 125 11.31 4.86 3.82
N LEU A 126 10.03 4.71 3.50
CA LEU A 126 9.40 5.51 2.45
C LEU A 126 9.00 6.92 2.94
N THR A 127 8.67 7.07 4.22
CA THR A 127 8.22 8.37 4.79
C THR A 127 9.36 9.24 5.29
N MET A 128 10.47 8.67 5.75
CA MET A 128 11.64 9.43 6.21
C MET A 128 12.55 9.94 5.09
N ASP A 129 12.36 9.48 3.85
CA ASP A 129 13.01 10.06 2.67
C ASP A 129 11.95 10.64 1.71
N PRO A 130 11.60 11.93 1.86
CA PRO A 130 10.59 12.57 1.02
C PRO A 130 10.93 12.56 -0.49
N LYS A 131 12.21 12.35 -0.88
CA LYS A 131 12.58 12.23 -2.31
C LYS A 131 11.89 11.03 -2.97
N ARG A 132 11.55 9.99 -2.20
CA ARG A 132 10.87 8.79 -2.69
C ARG A 132 9.46 9.05 -3.17
N LEU A 133 8.71 9.94 -2.53
CA LEU A 133 7.36 10.32 -2.99
C LEU A 133 7.42 11.46 -4.01
N ARG A 134 8.37 12.39 -3.86
CA ARG A 134 8.53 13.51 -4.80
C ARG A 134 8.83 13.08 -6.23
N LYS A 135 9.51 11.95 -6.47
CA LYS A 135 9.69 11.39 -7.83
C LYS A 135 8.36 11.09 -8.54
N PHE A 136 7.27 10.94 -7.77
CA PHE A 136 5.93 10.72 -8.28
C PHE A 136 5.03 11.96 -8.20
N GLY A 137 5.56 13.11 -7.78
CA GLY A 137 4.79 14.34 -7.57
C GLY A 137 3.89 14.29 -6.33
N CYS A 138 4.23 13.46 -5.34
CA CYS A 138 3.54 13.36 -4.05
C CYS A 138 4.47 13.85 -2.94
N ASP A 139 3.91 14.37 -1.84
CA ASP A 139 4.63 14.81 -0.64
C ASP A 139 3.87 14.35 0.62
#